data_AF-A0A7C2YGP7-F1
#
_entry.id   AF-A0A7C2YGP7-F1
#
_cell.length_a   1.000
_cell.length_b   1.000
_cell.length_c   1.000
_cell.angle_alpha   90.00
_cell.angle_beta   90.00
_cell.angle_gamma   90.00
#
_symmetry.space_group_name_H-M   'P 1'
#
loop_
_entity.id
_entity.type
_entity.pdbx_description
1 polymer ?
#
loop_
_entity_poly.entity_id
_entity_poly.type
_entity_poly.pdbx_seq_one_letter_code
_entity_poly.pdbx_strand_id
1 'polypeptide(L)'
;MASSPVRRRYRCRDGYIHLALEGPEQWRALAKCLGRPELAYPGSWEVAAAAPPRGRLGRLLESIFRQDATEAWCRRLQAHGVPCRPA
;
A
#
# COMPACT_ATOMS: atom_id res chain seq x y z
N MET A 1 -10.67 -3.53 15.01
CA MET A 1 -9.37 -3.23 14.36
C MET A 1 -9.53 -1.97 13.54
N ALA A 2 -8.79 -0.91 13.84
CA ALA A 2 -8.91 0.35 13.09
C ALA A 2 -8.39 0.19 11.65
N SER A 3 -9.09 0.76 10.68
CA SER A 3 -8.59 0.83 9.31
C SER A 3 -7.45 1.84 9.22
N SER A 4 -6.34 1.46 8.59
CA SER A 4 -5.18 2.31 8.38
C SER A 4 -4.77 2.30 6.90
N PRO A 5 -3.90 3.22 6.45
CA PRO A 5 -3.37 3.19 5.09
C PRO A 5 -2.67 1.88 4.73
N VAL A 6 -2.07 1.20 5.71
CA VAL A 6 -1.36 -0.07 5.47
C VAL A 6 -2.29 -1.29 5.46
N ARG A 7 -3.56 -1.12 5.88
CA ARG A 7 -4.57 -2.18 5.91
C ARG A 7 -5.95 -1.64 5.48
N ARG A 8 -6.17 -1.57 4.16
CA ARG A 8 -7.45 -1.16 3.56
C ARG A 8 -7.56 -1.54 2.08
N ARG A 9 -8.76 -1.36 1.53
CA ARG A 9 -9.00 -1.43 0.08
C ARG A 9 -8.61 -0.14 -0.62
N TYR A 10 -7.99 -0.29 -1.79
CA TYR A 10 -7.59 0.80 -2.68
C TYR A 10 -8.24 0.62 -4.04
N ARG A 11 -8.76 1.71 -4.61
CA ARG A 11 -9.28 1.73 -5.98
C ARG A 11 -8.12 1.67 -6.97
N CYS A 12 -8.19 0.72 -7.89
CA CYS A 12 -7.34 0.64 -9.08
C CYS A 12 -8.10 1.16 -10.30
N ARG A 13 -7.46 1.15 -11.48
CA ARG A 13 -8.09 1.62 -12.72
C ARG A 13 -9.38 0.87 -13.06
N ASP A 14 -9.34 -0.45 -12.93
CA ASP A 14 -10.43 -1.38 -13.30
C ASP A 14 -11.14 -1.97 -12.08
N GLY A 15 -10.45 -2.18 -10.97
CA GLY A 15 -10.96 -2.91 -9.81
C GLY A 15 -10.50 -2.33 -8.47
N TYR A 16 -10.41 -3.18 -7.46
CA TYR A 16 -9.89 -2.83 -6.15
C TYR A 16 -8.87 -3.88 -5.73
N ILE A 17 -7.83 -3.43 -5.02
CA ILE A 17 -6.94 -4.32 -4.28
C ILE A 17 -7.18 -4.15 -2.79
N HIS A 18 -7.03 -5.24 -2.04
CA HIS A 18 -6.92 -5.22 -0.60
C HIS A 18 -5.44 -5.29 -0.19
N LEU A 19 -4.96 -4.21 0.41
CA LEU A 19 -3.62 -4.14 1.00
C LEU A 19 -3.73 -4.51 2.48
N ALA A 20 -2.87 -5.42 2.94
CA ALA A 20 -2.87 -5.89 4.33
C ALA A 20 -1.44 -6.12 4.83
N LEU A 21 -0.71 -5.02 5.05
CA LEU A 21 0.63 -5.12 5.61
C LEU A 21 0.58 -5.43 7.11
N GLU A 22 1.59 -6.14 7.59
CA GLU A 22 1.71 -6.61 8.98
C GLU A 22 3.01 -6.16 9.65
N GLY A 23 3.98 -5.67 8.89
CA GLY A 23 5.25 -5.25 9.46
C GLY A 23 6.06 -4.26 8.60
N PRO A 24 7.14 -3.72 9.19
CA PRO A 24 7.99 -2.71 8.56
C PRO A 24 8.71 -3.23 7.30
N GLU A 25 9.01 -4.51 7.21
CA GLU A 25 9.63 -5.10 6.02
C GLU A 25 8.71 -5.03 4.79
N GLN A 26 7.44 -5.38 4.98
CA GLN A 26 6.42 -5.31 3.92
C GLN A 26 6.13 -3.85 3.52
N TRP A 27 6.21 -2.91 4.47
CA TRP A 27 6.13 -1.47 4.18
C TRP A 27 7.29 -0.99 3.32
N ARG A 28 8.52 -1.38 3.65
CA ARG A 28 9.72 -1.06 2.85
C ARG A 28 9.62 -1.66 1.45
N ALA A 29 9.15 -2.91 1.35
CA ALA A 29 8.91 -3.57 0.08
C ALA A 29 7.86 -2.84 -0.77
N LEU A 30 6.76 -2.39 -0.16
CA LEU A 30 5.77 -1.56 -0.82
C LEU A 30 6.39 -0.25 -1.31
N ALA A 31 7.09 0.50 -0.45
CA ALA A 31 7.74 1.75 -0.83
C ALA A 31 8.67 1.58 -2.04
N LYS A 32 9.47 0.50 -2.06
CA LYS A 32 10.33 0.14 -3.19
C LYS A 32 9.51 -0.20 -4.45
N CYS A 33 8.47 -1.01 -4.31
CA CYS A 33 7.57 -1.39 -5.42
C CYS A 33 6.88 -0.18 -6.05
N LEU A 34 6.51 0.83 -5.24
CA LEU A 34 5.89 2.06 -5.72
C LEU A 34 6.89 3.05 -6.31
N GLY A 35 8.21 2.75 -6.28
CA GLY A 35 9.26 3.68 -6.70
C GLY A 35 9.40 4.89 -5.79
N ARG A 36 8.99 4.76 -4.51
CA ARG A 36 8.94 5.84 -3.51
C ARG A 36 9.71 5.43 -2.25
N PRO A 37 11.03 5.14 -2.35
CA PRO A 37 11.82 4.67 -1.21
C PRO A 37 11.84 5.66 -0.04
N GLU A 38 11.58 6.95 -0.28
CA GLU A 38 11.47 7.98 0.76
C GLU A 38 10.29 7.75 1.72
N LEU A 39 9.32 6.90 1.37
CA LEU A 39 8.25 6.50 2.29
C LEU A 39 8.74 5.56 3.40
N ALA A 40 9.92 4.96 3.24
CA ALA A 40 10.44 3.89 4.09
C ALA A 40 11.64 4.32 4.95
N TYR A 41 11.48 5.39 5.72
CA TYR A 41 12.48 5.86 6.69
C TYR A 41 12.38 5.11 8.05
N PRO A 42 13.42 5.15 8.90
CA PRO A 42 13.34 4.55 10.24
C PRO A 42 12.15 5.07 11.05
N GLY A 43 11.26 4.19 11.52
CA GLY A 43 10.04 4.56 12.25
C GLY A 43 8.83 4.93 11.38
N SER A 44 8.93 4.86 10.04
CA SER A 44 7.82 5.20 9.15
C SER A 44 6.65 4.22 9.22
N TRP A 45 6.90 2.98 9.68
CA TRP A 45 5.88 1.93 9.78
C TRP A 45 4.82 2.29 10.82
N GLU A 46 5.25 2.68 12.01
CA GLU A 46 4.38 3.07 13.13
C GLU A 46 3.55 4.28 12.73
N VAL A 47 4.17 5.25 12.05
CA VAL A 47 3.48 6.42 11.49
C VAL A 47 2.44 6.01 10.44
N ALA A 48 2.78 5.11 9.52
CA ALA A 48 1.87 4.65 8.47
C ALA A 48 0.73 3.79 9.03
N ALA A 49 0.98 3.00 10.07
CA ALA A 49 0.00 2.16 10.74
C ALA A 49 -0.97 2.95 11.62
N ALA A 50 -0.49 4.01 12.28
CA ALA A 50 -1.31 4.92 13.08
C ALA A 50 -1.99 6.04 12.26
N ALA A 51 -1.56 6.25 11.01
CA ALA A 51 -2.12 7.30 10.17
C ALA A 51 -3.62 7.07 9.87
N PRO A 52 -4.40 8.15 9.68
CA PRO A 52 -5.79 8.03 9.31
C PRO A 52 -5.93 7.40 7.91
N PRO A 53 -6.87 6.46 7.71
CA PRO A 53 -6.99 5.67 6.49
C PRO A 53 -7.23 6.53 5.25
N ARG A 54 -8.01 7.62 5.37
CA ARG A 54 -8.27 8.60 4.30
C ARG A 54 -7.44 9.88 4.45
N GLY A 55 -6.37 9.83 5.22
CA GLY A 55 -5.41 10.93 5.38
C GLY A 55 -4.53 11.15 4.15
N ARG A 56 -3.48 11.95 4.33
CA ARG A 56 -2.49 12.23 3.27
C ARG A 56 -1.90 10.96 2.67
N LEU A 57 -1.48 10.01 3.51
CA LEU A 57 -0.85 8.77 3.06
C LEU A 57 -1.83 7.87 2.28
N GLY A 58 -3.03 7.66 2.81
CA GLY A 58 -4.04 6.86 2.12
C GLY A 58 -4.44 7.45 0.76
N ARG A 59 -4.59 8.77 0.67
CA ARG A 59 -4.88 9.45 -0.61
C ARG A 59 -3.72 9.35 -1.60
N LEU A 60 -2.48 9.43 -1.12
CA LEU A 60 -1.29 9.22 -1.95
C LEU A 60 -1.26 7.81 -2.53
N LEU A 61 -1.42 6.78 -1.69
CA LEU A 61 -1.45 5.39 -2.11
C LEU A 61 -2.60 5.13 -3.09
N GLU A 62 -3.78 5.66 -2.82
CA GLU A 62 -4.95 5.55 -3.72
C GLU A 62 -4.68 6.21 -5.08
N SER A 63 -4.04 7.38 -5.12
CA SER A 63 -3.64 8.02 -6.37
C SER A 63 -2.60 7.22 -7.15
N ILE A 64 -1.74 6.45 -6.49
CA ILE A 64 -0.76 5.57 -7.15
C ILE A 64 -1.47 4.34 -7.71
N PHE A 65 -2.27 3.66 -6.89
CA PHE A 65 -2.97 2.45 -7.33
C PHE A 65 -3.97 2.68 -8.46
N ARG A 66 -4.56 3.88 -8.56
CA ARG A 66 -5.44 4.26 -9.68
C ARG A 66 -4.75 4.34 -11.05
N GLN A 67 -3.42 4.38 -11.11
CA GLN A 67 -2.68 4.53 -12.37
C GLN A 67 -2.60 3.24 -13.18
N ASP A 68 -2.85 2.08 -12.56
CA ASP A 68 -2.71 0.78 -13.22
C ASP A 68 -3.86 -0.18 -12.87
N ALA A 69 -3.92 -1.28 -13.62
CA ALA A 69 -4.88 -2.36 -13.41
C ALA A 69 -4.62 -3.13 -12.11
N THR A 70 -5.69 -3.68 -11.54
CA THR A 70 -5.68 -4.51 -10.32
C THR A 70 -4.70 -5.67 -10.45
N GLU A 71 -4.74 -6.39 -11.58
CA GLU A 71 -3.88 -7.54 -11.83
C GLU A 71 -2.40 -7.15 -11.96
N ALA A 72 -2.10 -6.05 -12.66
CA ALA A 72 -0.74 -5.53 -12.80
C ALA A 72 -0.15 -5.15 -11.44
N TRP A 73 -0.93 -4.47 -10.59
CA TRP A 73 -0.52 -4.17 -9.21
C TRP A 73 -0.32 -5.44 -8.39
N CYS A 74 -1.24 -6.39 -8.44
CA CYS A 74 -1.13 -7.64 -7.70
C CYS A 74 0.16 -8.39 -8.06
N ARG A 75 0.47 -8.53 -9.36
CA ARG A 75 1.71 -9.17 -9.81
C ARG A 75 2.96 -8.43 -9.32
N ARG A 76 3.00 -7.10 -9.44
CA ARG A 76 4.14 -6.27 -8.97
C ARG A 76 4.34 -6.40 -7.46
N LEU A 77 3.28 -6.21 -6.69
CA LEU A 77 3.32 -6.27 -5.23
C LEU A 77 3.75 -7.64 -4.72
N GLN A 78 3.18 -8.71 -5.29
CA GLN A 78 3.56 -10.08 -4.92
C GLN A 78 5.03 -10.38 -5.27
N ALA A 79 5.52 -9.93 -6.43
CA ALA A 79 6.93 -10.07 -6.80
C ALA A 79 7.90 -9.37 -5.83
N HIS A 80 7.44 -8.33 -5.13
CA HIS A 80 8.19 -7.64 -4.08
C HIS A 80 7.95 -8.20 -2.66
N GLY A 81 7.16 -9.27 -2.50
CA GLY A 81 6.83 -9.84 -1.19
C GLY A 81 5.82 -9.02 -0.40
N VAL A 82 5.02 -8.18 -1.07
CA VAL A 82 3.98 -7.37 -0.44
C VAL A 82 2.65 -8.12 -0.45
N PRO A 83 2.04 -8.40 0.71
CA PRO A 83 0.76 -9.10 0.78
C PRO A 83 -0.37 -8.22 0.24
N CYS A 84 -0.87 -8.57 -0.93
CA CYS A 84 -2.04 -7.97 -1.54
C CYS A 84 -2.90 -9.02 -2.23
N ARG A 85 -4.19 -8.72 -2.38
CA ARG A 85 -5.12 -9.55 -3.15
C ARG A 85 -6.13 -8.68 -3.90
N PRO A 86 -6.67 -9.13 -5.04
CA PRO A 86 -7.85 -8.52 -5.63
C PRO A 86 -9.01 -8.54 -4.61
N ALA A 87 -9.83 -7.50 -4.62
CA ALA A 87 -11.00 -7.38 -3.74
C ALA A 87 -12.30 -7.65 -4.49
#